data_AF-A0A4W3GCQ6-F1
#
_entry.id   AF-A0A4W3GCQ6-F1
#
_cell.length_a   1.000
_cell.length_b   1.000
_cell.length_c   1.000
_cell.angle_alpha   90.00
_cell.angle_beta   90.00
_cell.angle_gamma   90.00
#
_symmetry.space_group_name_H-M   'P 1'
#
loop_
_entity.id
_entity.type
_entity.pdbx_description
1 polymer ?
#
loop_
_entity_poly.entity_id
_entity_poly.type
_entity_poly.pdbx_seq_one_letter_code
_entity_poly.pdbx_strand_id
1 'polypeptide(L)'
;MAVAPSSLLTADDSVCVFKCGVSKDTECSRVGKQSFIITLGFSSILLQFPSQNDFCSFYNILKNNRNHNAERSVFSERTEESSAVQYFQFYGYLSQQQNMMQDYIRTGTYQRAILQNHADFKDKVVLDVGCGSGILSFFAVQAGARKVYAVEASSMAQHAELLVKSNNLGDRILVIPGKVEEVNIPEPVDMIISEPMGYMLFNERMLESYLHAKKWLKPNGNMFPTLGDVHLAPFTDEQLYMEQFTKANFWYQPSFHGVDLSALRGAAVDEYFKQPVVDTFDIRILMAKSVKYTVNFLEAKENDLHRIEIPFKFHMLHSGLVHGLAFWFDVAFVGSLVTVWLSTAPTEPLTHWYQVRCLLQSPLFTKAGDTLSGTVVLNANKRQSYDISIVAQVDQTGSKSSNLLDLKNPFFRYTGATPLPPPGSHYTSPSENMWNTPSSYNLSSGMPVSGVPTAYDLSGVIGAGSAVSHNNLIPLAVCCAVQCFASCFTGRCLSPPLFTANTGIVNHTHSRLGSIMSTGFIQGSSNTGGMIAGSSHYPIHSQFTMGGPAISMASPMSISTNTMHYGS
;
A
#
# COMPACT_ATOMS: atom_id res chain seq x y z
N MET A 1 50.86 5.82 18.60
CA MET A 1 51.95 6.74 18.96
C MET A 1 51.58 8.10 18.40
N ALA A 2 51.16 9.01 19.28
CA ALA A 2 50.82 10.44 19.13
C ALA A 2 50.13 10.93 17.81
N VAL A 3 48.82 11.19 17.87
CA VAL A 3 48.12 12.14 16.97
C VAL A 3 47.84 13.41 17.78
N ALA A 4 48.42 14.53 17.36
CA ALA A 4 48.39 15.82 18.06
C ALA A 4 46.97 16.43 18.13
N PRO A 5 46.68 17.24 19.17
CA PRO A 5 45.41 17.96 19.28
C PRO A 5 45.35 19.14 18.30
N SER A 6 44.17 19.38 17.75
CA SER A 6 43.61 20.66 17.30
C SER A 6 44.60 21.82 17.08
N SER A 7 44.89 22.15 15.83
CA SER A 7 45.56 23.41 15.49
C SER A 7 44.57 24.57 15.57
N LEU A 8 44.62 25.30 16.69
CA LEU A 8 44.19 26.70 16.78
C LEU A 8 45.19 27.54 15.99
N LEU A 9 44.81 28.02 14.82
CA LEU A 9 45.59 28.99 14.06
C LEU A 9 45.20 30.39 14.52
N THR A 10 46.12 31.07 15.19
CA THR A 10 46.03 32.51 15.49
C THR A 10 46.39 33.30 14.23
N ALA A 11 45.37 33.85 13.57
CA ALA A 11 45.53 34.92 12.59
C ALA A 11 44.82 36.14 13.18
N ASP A 12 45.62 37.07 13.72
CA ASP A 12 45.23 38.28 14.46
C ASP A 12 44.37 38.06 15.73
N ASP A 13 44.71 38.80 16.78
CA ASP A 13 44.28 38.69 18.19
C ASP A 13 42.77 38.97 18.46
N SER A 14 41.85 38.50 17.63
CA SER A 14 40.41 38.59 17.92
C SER A 14 39.53 37.45 17.38
N VAL A 15 40.07 36.47 16.63
CA VAL A 15 39.25 35.37 16.07
C VAL A 15 39.87 34.01 16.35
N CYS A 16 39.16 33.21 17.14
CA CYS A 16 39.51 31.82 17.46
C CYS A 16 38.88 30.88 16.42
N VAL A 17 39.69 30.35 15.48
CA VAL A 17 39.18 29.47 14.40
C VAL A 17 39.28 28.01 14.82
N PHE A 18 38.14 27.37 15.06
CA PHE A 18 38.05 25.92 15.24
C PHE A 18 38.01 25.22 13.88
N LYS A 19 39.03 24.41 13.57
CA LYS A 19 39.11 23.62 12.34
C LYS A 19 38.98 22.13 12.66
N CYS A 20 37.97 21.47 12.09
CA CYS A 20 37.85 20.02 12.10
C CYS A 20 37.59 19.49 10.68
N GLY A 21 38.10 18.30 10.39
CA GLY A 21 37.74 17.57 9.18
C GLY A 21 36.45 16.78 9.43
N VAL A 22 35.47 16.92 8.53
CA VAL A 22 34.22 16.15 8.57
C VAL A 22 34.21 15.21 7.36
N SER A 23 34.07 13.91 7.60
CA SER A 23 33.95 12.87 6.57
C SER A 23 32.55 12.25 6.56
N LYS A 24 32.31 11.32 5.63
CA LYS A 24 31.05 10.54 5.57
C LYS A 24 30.81 9.76 6.88
N ASP A 25 31.88 9.24 7.50
CA ASP A 25 31.81 8.41 8.71
C ASP A 25 31.80 9.22 10.02
N THR A 26 31.91 10.55 9.95
CA THR A 26 31.87 11.40 11.15
C THR A 26 30.47 11.39 11.76
N GLU A 27 30.31 10.90 12.98
CA GLU A 27 29.01 10.96 13.66
C GLU A 27 28.64 12.42 13.95
N CYS A 28 27.50 12.85 13.45
CA CYS A 28 26.98 14.19 13.72
C CYS A 28 25.46 14.20 13.69
N SER A 29 24.86 15.09 14.46
CA SER A 29 23.41 15.18 14.58
C SER A 29 22.94 16.60 14.83
N ARG A 30 21.74 16.90 14.34
CA ARG A 30 21.06 18.15 14.68
C ARG A 30 20.52 18.07 16.10
N VAL A 31 20.80 19.09 16.90
CA VAL A 31 20.29 19.23 18.26
C VAL A 31 19.41 20.48 18.32
N GLY A 32 18.09 20.30 18.31
CA GLY A 32 17.14 21.42 18.34
C GLY A 32 17.14 22.27 17.05
N LYS A 33 16.73 23.54 17.16
CA LYS A 33 16.52 24.41 15.99
C LYS A 33 17.78 25.14 15.52
N GLN A 34 18.77 25.33 16.40
CA GLN A 34 19.93 26.19 16.19
C GLN A 34 21.25 25.55 16.63
N SER A 35 21.29 24.24 16.89
CA SER A 35 22.52 23.58 17.33
C SER A 35 22.80 22.30 16.56
N PHE A 36 24.07 21.93 16.50
CA PHE A 36 24.57 20.78 15.76
C PHE A 36 25.71 20.14 16.55
N ILE A 37 25.67 18.82 16.73
CA ILE A 37 26.73 18.08 17.42
C ILE A 37 27.59 17.32 16.41
N ILE A 38 28.90 17.36 16.59
CA ILE A 38 29.88 16.60 15.80
C ILE A 38 30.77 15.81 16.75
N THR A 39 30.80 14.50 16.59
CA THR A 39 31.64 13.59 17.37
C THR A 39 32.91 13.27 16.58
N LEU A 40 34.06 13.63 17.13
CA LEU A 40 35.39 13.40 16.59
C LEU A 40 36.13 12.41 17.50
N GLY A 41 36.02 11.12 17.21
CA GLY A 41 36.58 10.07 18.05
C GLY A 41 35.91 10.03 19.42
N PHE A 42 36.64 10.38 20.48
CA PHE A 42 36.13 10.38 21.86
C PHE A 42 35.58 11.73 22.34
N SER A 43 35.60 12.76 21.49
CA SER A 43 35.17 14.12 21.84
C SER A 43 33.97 14.53 21.02
N SER A 44 32.90 15.00 21.69
CA SER A 44 31.73 15.59 21.03
C SER A 44 31.76 17.11 21.16
N ILE A 45 31.49 17.79 20.06
CA ILE A 45 31.49 19.26 19.97
C ILE A 45 30.10 19.72 19.60
N LEU A 46 29.51 20.57 20.45
CA LEU A 46 28.24 21.21 20.17
C LEU A 46 28.48 22.59 19.57
N LEU A 47 28.07 22.77 18.32
CA LEU A 47 28.02 24.04 17.63
C LEU A 47 26.66 24.68 17.88
N GLN A 48 26.63 25.90 18.40
CA GLN A 48 25.41 26.69 18.58
C GLN A 48 25.48 27.93 17.68
N PHE A 49 24.45 28.13 16.87
CA PHE A 49 24.40 29.18 15.87
C PHE A 49 23.61 30.40 16.40
N PRO A 50 24.03 31.64 16.10
CA PRO A 50 23.33 32.85 16.54
C PRO A 50 21.91 32.96 15.99
N SER A 51 21.69 32.49 14.77
CA SER A 51 20.38 32.50 14.11
C SER A 51 20.04 31.15 13.47
N GLN A 52 18.75 30.92 13.22
CA GLN A 52 18.30 29.72 12.51
C GLN A 52 18.73 29.73 11.04
N ASN A 53 18.91 30.91 10.43
CA ASN A 53 19.39 31.04 9.05
C ASN A 53 20.87 30.63 8.93
N ASP A 54 21.70 30.94 9.91
CA ASP A 54 23.11 30.53 9.93
C ASP A 54 23.22 29.02 10.11
N PHE A 55 22.40 28.44 11.00
CA PHE A 55 22.29 26.99 11.13
C PHE A 55 21.87 26.34 9.81
N CYS A 56 20.82 26.83 9.15
CA CYS A 56 20.36 26.29 7.87
C CYS A 56 21.44 26.38 6.79
N SER A 57 22.17 27.49 6.73
CA SER A 57 23.28 27.69 5.78
C SER A 57 24.41 26.69 6.02
N PHE A 58 24.85 26.53 7.27
CA PHE A 58 25.85 25.54 7.65
C PHE A 58 25.39 24.10 7.37
N TYR A 59 24.15 23.76 7.75
CA TYR A 59 23.58 22.44 7.54
C TYR A 59 23.48 22.09 6.06
N ASN A 60 23.10 23.05 5.21
CA ASN A 60 23.05 22.87 3.76
C ASN A 60 24.45 22.66 3.17
N ILE A 61 25.47 23.39 3.62
CA ILE A 61 26.86 23.18 3.21
C ILE A 61 27.34 21.78 3.61
N LEU A 62 27.01 21.33 4.82
CA LEU A 62 27.40 20.00 5.32
C LEU A 62 26.68 18.88 4.57
N LYS A 63 25.38 19.06 4.28
CA LYS A 63 24.58 18.15 3.42
C LYS A 63 25.14 18.09 2.00
N ASN A 64 25.46 19.24 1.41
CA ASN A 64 26.02 19.31 0.06
C ASN A 64 27.40 18.66 -0.02
N ASN A 65 28.30 18.92 0.93
CA ASN A 65 29.64 18.33 0.94
C ASN A 65 29.64 16.82 1.20
N ARG A 66 28.72 16.31 2.04
CA ARG A 66 28.51 14.86 2.18
C ARG A 66 28.01 14.19 0.89
N ASN A 67 27.24 14.92 0.11
CA ASN A 67 26.65 14.46 -1.15
C ASN A 67 27.53 14.73 -2.38
N HIS A 68 28.60 15.52 -2.29
CA HIS A 68 29.39 15.96 -3.45
C HIS A 68 30.27 14.87 -4.08
N ASN A 69 30.58 13.79 -3.36
CA ASN A 69 31.38 12.65 -3.85
C ASN A 69 30.61 11.31 -3.79
N ALA A 70 29.29 11.33 -3.91
CA ALA A 70 28.56 10.14 -4.33
C ALA A 70 28.27 10.34 -5.81
N GLU A 71 28.81 9.46 -6.67
CA GLU A 71 28.26 9.34 -8.03
C GLU A 71 26.74 9.22 -7.87
N ARG A 72 25.99 10.18 -8.41
CA ARG A 72 24.54 10.14 -8.33
C ARG A 72 24.10 8.95 -9.16
N SER A 73 23.53 7.95 -8.50
CA SER A 73 22.94 6.81 -9.18
C SER A 73 21.75 7.27 -10.01
N VAL A 74 21.44 6.54 -11.09
CA VAL A 74 20.29 6.82 -11.96
C VAL A 74 18.99 6.94 -11.13
N PHE A 75 18.83 6.10 -10.09
CA PHE A 75 17.72 6.19 -9.14
C PHE A 75 17.65 7.54 -8.42
N SER A 76 18.80 8.04 -7.91
CA SER A 76 18.87 9.30 -7.16
C SER A 76 18.62 10.53 -8.03
N GLU A 77 18.87 10.45 -9.34
CA GLU A 77 18.59 11.55 -10.27
C GLU A 77 17.10 11.65 -10.61
N ARG A 78 16.43 10.50 -10.75
CA ARG A 78 15.02 10.41 -11.15
C ARG A 78 14.01 10.46 -9.99
N THR A 79 14.47 10.32 -8.74
CA THR A 79 13.61 10.19 -7.55
C THR A 79 13.95 11.21 -6.46
N GLU A 80 12.93 11.88 -5.93
CA GLU A 80 13.07 12.74 -4.75
C GLU A 80 13.43 11.94 -3.49
N GLU A 81 14.38 12.45 -2.71
CA GLU A 81 14.91 11.80 -1.50
C GLU A 81 13.79 11.47 -0.49
N SER A 82 12.84 12.39 -0.28
CA SER A 82 11.69 12.17 0.62
C SER A 82 10.80 11.03 0.17
N SER A 83 10.52 10.94 -1.14
CA SER A 83 9.73 9.84 -1.71
C SER A 83 10.46 8.51 -1.54
N ALA A 84 11.76 8.46 -1.88
CA ALA A 84 12.57 7.25 -1.78
C ALA A 84 12.63 6.71 -0.34
N VAL A 85 12.84 7.59 0.64
CA VAL A 85 12.91 7.20 2.05
C VAL A 85 11.57 6.62 2.51
N GLN A 86 10.45 7.29 2.21
CA GLN A 86 9.12 6.79 2.57
C GLN A 86 8.81 5.45 1.90
N TYR A 87 9.18 5.30 0.63
CA TYR A 87 9.03 4.07 -0.14
C TYR A 87 9.77 2.90 0.50
N PHE A 88 11.07 3.02 0.76
CA PHE A 88 11.84 1.93 1.36
C PHE A 88 11.46 1.66 2.82
N GLN A 89 11.00 2.67 3.57
CA GLN A 89 10.43 2.46 4.90
C GLN A 89 9.14 1.64 4.84
N PHE A 90 8.26 1.91 3.87
CA PHE A 90 7.03 1.15 3.67
C PHE A 90 7.32 -0.34 3.41
N TYR A 91 8.26 -0.64 2.50
CA TYR A 91 8.65 -2.02 2.18
C TYR A 91 9.48 -2.72 3.26
N GLY A 92 10.06 -1.96 4.19
CA GLY A 92 10.76 -2.49 5.37
C GLY A 92 9.85 -3.11 6.44
N TYR A 93 8.53 -2.92 6.36
CA TYR A 93 7.59 -3.54 7.30
C TYR A 93 7.21 -4.97 6.90
N LEU A 94 7.36 -5.92 7.83
CA LEU A 94 6.94 -7.32 7.64
C LEU A 94 5.44 -7.46 7.30
N SER A 95 4.59 -6.58 7.84
CA SER A 95 3.15 -6.60 7.53
C SER A 95 2.87 -6.31 6.06
N GLN A 96 3.66 -5.45 5.40
CA GLN A 96 3.50 -5.19 3.97
C GLN A 96 3.96 -6.38 3.13
N GLN A 97 5.08 -7.01 3.51
CA GLN A 97 5.52 -8.25 2.89
C GLN A 97 4.47 -9.36 3.06
N GLN A 98 3.86 -9.46 4.24
CA GLN A 98 2.78 -10.41 4.50
C GLN A 98 1.56 -10.17 3.60
N ASN A 99 1.12 -8.92 3.45
CA ASN A 99 0.01 -8.58 2.56
C ASN A 99 0.26 -9.07 1.12
N MET A 100 1.50 -8.90 0.63
CA MET A 100 1.92 -9.36 -0.69
C MET A 100 2.00 -10.89 -0.80
N MET A 101 2.50 -11.57 0.24
CA MET A 101 2.64 -13.03 0.26
C MET A 101 1.32 -13.78 0.50
N GLN A 102 0.34 -13.14 1.15
CA GLN A 102 -0.99 -13.70 1.37
C GLN A 102 -1.89 -13.61 0.13
N ASP A 103 -1.54 -12.78 -0.85
CA ASP A 103 -2.13 -12.82 -2.18
C ASP A 103 -1.68 -14.12 -2.89
N TYR A 104 -2.50 -15.16 -2.73
CA TYR A 104 -2.21 -16.48 -3.26
C TYR A 104 -2.18 -16.52 -4.79
N ILE A 105 -2.99 -15.69 -5.46
CA ILE A 105 -2.99 -15.60 -6.93
C ILE A 105 -1.63 -15.06 -7.38
N ARG A 106 -1.14 -14.01 -6.71
CA ARG A 106 0.20 -13.48 -6.94
C ARG A 106 1.28 -14.54 -6.65
N THR A 107 1.47 -14.92 -5.40
CA THR A 107 2.61 -15.75 -5.00
C THR A 107 2.56 -17.13 -5.66
N GLY A 108 1.38 -17.74 -5.75
CA GLY A 108 1.19 -19.03 -6.40
C GLY A 108 1.46 -19.00 -7.90
N THR A 109 1.08 -17.93 -8.61
CA THR A 109 1.36 -17.84 -10.06
C THR A 109 2.85 -17.67 -10.34
N TYR A 110 3.56 -16.86 -9.55
CA TYR A 110 5.02 -16.77 -9.63
C TYR A 110 5.70 -18.12 -9.38
N GLN A 111 5.30 -18.83 -8.32
CA GLN A 111 5.84 -20.16 -8.03
C GLN A 111 5.59 -21.12 -9.19
N ARG A 112 4.35 -21.16 -9.73
CA ARG A 112 4.02 -22.01 -10.88
C ARG A 112 4.85 -21.65 -12.11
N ALA A 113 4.97 -20.37 -12.44
CA ALA A 113 5.74 -19.90 -13.59
C ALA A 113 7.19 -20.36 -13.51
N ILE A 114 7.82 -20.21 -12.35
CA ILE A 114 9.22 -20.59 -12.10
C ILE A 114 9.39 -22.13 -12.13
N LEU A 115 8.55 -22.88 -11.41
CA LEU A 115 8.68 -24.33 -11.32
C LEU A 115 8.29 -25.06 -12.61
N GLN A 116 7.26 -24.62 -13.33
CA GLN A 116 6.88 -25.21 -14.61
C GLN A 116 7.90 -24.95 -15.70
N ASN A 117 8.66 -23.86 -15.59
CA ASN A 117 9.79 -23.54 -16.46
C ASN A 117 11.14 -23.86 -15.80
N HIS A 118 11.23 -24.91 -14.99
CA HIS A 118 12.47 -25.24 -14.26
C HIS A 118 13.71 -25.37 -15.15
N ALA A 119 13.55 -25.69 -16.45
CA ALA A 119 14.65 -25.73 -17.41
C ALA A 119 15.37 -24.37 -17.58
N ASP A 120 14.65 -23.26 -17.37
CA ASP A 120 15.18 -21.90 -17.42
C ASP A 120 15.94 -21.50 -16.13
N PHE A 121 15.80 -22.29 -15.07
CA PHE A 121 16.41 -22.02 -13.76
C PHE A 121 17.48 -23.05 -13.39
N LYS A 122 17.33 -24.31 -13.79
CA LYS A 122 18.23 -25.40 -13.40
C LYS A 122 19.68 -25.11 -13.78
N ASP A 123 20.56 -25.15 -12.79
CA ASP A 123 21.99 -24.87 -12.91
C ASP A 123 22.32 -23.45 -13.44
N LYS A 124 21.36 -22.52 -13.40
CA LYS A 124 21.50 -21.13 -13.85
C LYS A 124 21.83 -20.16 -12.73
N VAL A 125 22.33 -18.98 -13.11
CA VAL A 125 22.52 -17.83 -12.22
C VAL A 125 21.33 -16.89 -12.37
N VAL A 126 20.70 -16.52 -11.26
CA VAL A 126 19.49 -15.70 -11.22
C VAL A 126 19.74 -14.40 -10.44
N LEU A 127 19.19 -13.29 -10.92
CA LEU A 127 19.11 -12.03 -10.20
C LEU A 127 17.66 -11.77 -9.79
N ASP A 128 17.40 -11.61 -8.49
CA ASP A 128 16.11 -11.22 -7.93
C ASP A 128 16.15 -9.74 -7.53
N VAL A 129 15.41 -8.91 -8.27
CA VAL A 129 15.45 -7.44 -8.14
C VAL A 129 14.32 -6.97 -7.23
N GLY A 130 14.68 -6.38 -6.08
CA GLY A 130 13.71 -6.00 -5.05
C GLY A 130 13.14 -7.23 -4.37
N CYS A 131 14.01 -8.10 -3.86
CA CYS A 131 13.62 -9.44 -3.42
C CYS A 131 12.67 -9.44 -2.22
N GLY A 132 12.55 -8.33 -1.48
CA GLY A 132 11.71 -8.23 -0.29
C GLY A 132 12.11 -9.27 0.74
N SER A 133 11.19 -10.17 1.09
CA SER A 133 11.48 -11.32 1.98
C SER A 133 12.37 -12.40 1.35
N GLY A 134 12.64 -12.34 0.05
CA GLY A 134 13.40 -13.32 -0.72
C GLY A 134 12.55 -14.46 -1.30
N ILE A 135 11.21 -14.37 -1.23
CA ILE A 135 10.30 -15.47 -1.61
C ILE A 135 10.53 -16.00 -3.04
N LEU A 136 10.77 -15.10 -4.01
CA LEU A 136 11.04 -15.48 -5.40
C LEU A 136 12.41 -16.17 -5.56
N SER A 137 13.42 -15.71 -4.82
CA SER A 137 14.73 -16.37 -4.73
C SER A 137 14.60 -17.82 -4.23
N PHE A 138 13.74 -18.10 -3.24
CA PHE A 138 13.47 -19.47 -2.80
C PHE A 138 12.84 -20.33 -3.90
N PHE A 139 11.91 -19.78 -4.69
CA PHE A 139 11.31 -20.49 -5.82
C PHE A 139 12.34 -20.80 -6.91
N ALA A 140 13.25 -19.87 -7.22
CA ALA A 140 14.32 -20.10 -8.17
C ALA A 140 15.25 -21.25 -7.72
N VAL A 141 15.59 -21.30 -6.42
CA VAL A 141 16.38 -22.40 -5.84
C VAL A 141 15.62 -23.73 -5.88
N GLN A 142 14.31 -23.74 -5.61
CA GLN A 142 13.45 -24.91 -5.75
C GLN A 142 13.42 -25.44 -7.19
N ALA A 143 13.45 -24.54 -8.19
CA ALA A 143 13.57 -24.90 -9.61
C ALA A 143 14.98 -25.36 -10.04
N GLY A 144 15.96 -25.31 -9.13
CA GLY A 144 17.31 -25.81 -9.36
C GLY A 144 18.36 -24.74 -9.68
N ALA A 145 18.11 -23.44 -9.41
CA ALA A 145 19.10 -22.38 -9.64
C ALA A 145 20.43 -22.61 -8.94
N ARG A 146 21.54 -22.59 -9.68
CA ARG A 146 22.89 -22.75 -9.12
C ARG A 146 23.20 -21.68 -8.09
N LYS A 147 22.89 -20.42 -8.43
CA LYS A 147 23.14 -19.24 -7.60
C LYS A 147 22.03 -18.21 -7.82
N VAL A 148 21.60 -17.54 -6.75
CA VAL A 148 20.67 -16.41 -6.79
C VAL A 148 21.30 -15.22 -6.08
N TYR A 149 21.34 -14.07 -6.75
CA TYR A 149 21.69 -12.78 -6.17
C TYR A 149 20.40 -12.03 -5.86
N ALA A 150 20.10 -11.84 -4.58
CA ALA A 150 18.84 -11.25 -4.13
C ALA A 150 19.09 -9.81 -3.66
N VAL A 151 18.74 -8.83 -4.50
CA VAL A 151 19.00 -7.41 -4.23
C VAL A 151 17.80 -6.79 -3.55
N GLU A 152 18.00 -6.14 -2.40
CA GLU A 152 16.94 -5.45 -1.65
C GLU A 152 17.47 -4.16 -1.02
N ALA A 153 16.77 -3.05 -1.26
CA ALA A 153 17.22 -1.73 -0.84
C ALA A 153 16.73 -1.32 0.55
N SER A 154 15.60 -1.88 1.01
CA SER A 154 15.04 -1.62 2.33
C SER A 154 15.73 -2.44 3.43
N SER A 155 15.34 -2.19 4.69
CA SER A 155 15.76 -3.00 5.83
C SER A 155 15.29 -4.46 5.75
N MET A 156 14.38 -4.80 4.83
CA MET A 156 13.89 -6.16 4.64
C MET A 156 15.00 -7.13 4.21
N ALA A 157 16.09 -6.63 3.62
CA ALA A 157 17.28 -7.44 3.31
C ALA A 157 17.81 -8.23 4.52
N GLN A 158 17.73 -7.66 5.73
CA GLN A 158 18.15 -8.34 6.97
C GLN A 158 17.25 -9.53 7.30
N HIS A 159 15.95 -9.42 7.03
CA HIS A 159 14.99 -10.50 7.22
C HIS A 159 15.12 -11.57 6.15
N ALA A 160 15.39 -11.17 4.89
CA ALA A 160 15.70 -12.12 3.81
C ALA A 160 16.95 -12.95 4.15
N GLU A 161 18.02 -12.32 4.63
CA GLU A 161 19.25 -13.00 5.05
C GLU A 161 18.98 -14.00 6.19
N LEU A 162 18.15 -13.61 7.17
CA LEU A 162 17.71 -14.49 8.25
C LEU A 162 16.95 -15.72 7.70
N LEU A 163 16.05 -15.52 6.75
CA LEU A 163 15.30 -16.60 6.11
C LEU A 163 16.23 -17.53 5.32
N VAL A 164 17.17 -16.99 4.54
CA VAL A 164 18.16 -17.77 3.79
C VAL A 164 18.98 -18.66 4.72
N LYS A 165 19.46 -18.09 5.83
CA LYS A 165 20.22 -18.85 6.84
C LYS A 165 19.37 -19.94 7.49
N SER A 166 18.14 -19.62 7.89
CA SER A 166 17.24 -20.59 8.55
C SER A 166 16.83 -21.76 7.65
N ASN A 167 16.81 -21.54 6.33
CA ASN A 167 16.50 -22.58 5.33
C ASN A 167 17.75 -23.29 4.79
N ASN A 168 18.94 -23.01 5.34
CA ASN A 168 20.22 -23.62 4.92
C ASN A 168 20.54 -23.41 3.43
N LEU A 169 20.28 -22.20 2.90
CA LEU A 169 20.48 -21.86 1.49
C LEU A 169 21.53 -20.78 1.25
N GLY A 170 22.37 -20.46 2.23
CA GLY A 170 23.39 -19.39 2.12
C GLY A 170 24.49 -19.66 1.09
N ASP A 171 24.69 -20.92 0.70
CA ASP A 171 25.57 -21.31 -0.40
C ASP A 171 24.95 -20.95 -1.78
N ARG A 172 23.63 -21.00 -1.90
CA ARG A 172 22.90 -20.76 -3.16
C ARG A 172 22.32 -19.35 -3.28
N ILE A 173 21.83 -18.73 -2.21
CA ILE A 173 21.25 -17.38 -2.22
C ILE A 173 22.21 -16.43 -1.51
N LEU A 174 22.59 -15.35 -2.19
CA LEU A 174 23.35 -14.24 -1.61
C LEU A 174 22.47 -12.98 -1.59
N VAL A 175 22.12 -12.51 -0.40
CA VAL A 175 21.39 -11.24 -0.25
C VAL A 175 22.37 -10.08 -0.36
N ILE A 176 22.07 -9.11 -1.22
CA ILE A 176 22.88 -7.93 -1.46
C ILE A 176 22.05 -6.70 -1.07
N PRO A 177 22.32 -6.09 0.09
CA PRO A 177 21.59 -4.90 0.52
C PRO A 177 22.01 -3.69 -0.34
N GLY A 178 21.03 -3.01 -0.92
CA GLY A 178 21.23 -1.80 -1.71
C GLY A 178 20.29 -1.69 -2.90
N LYS A 179 20.37 -0.55 -3.59
CA LYS A 179 19.60 -0.33 -4.82
C LYS A 179 20.27 -1.02 -5.99
N VAL A 180 19.46 -1.59 -6.89
CA VAL A 180 19.98 -2.30 -8.08
C VAL A 180 20.80 -1.40 -9.00
N GLU A 181 20.62 -0.08 -8.94
CA GLU A 181 21.40 0.91 -9.67
C GLU A 181 22.80 1.13 -9.06
N GLU A 182 23.00 0.80 -7.78
CA GLU A 182 24.18 1.13 -6.96
C GLU A 182 25.04 -0.08 -6.58
N VAL A 183 24.46 -1.28 -6.56
CA VAL A 183 25.17 -2.52 -6.21
C VAL A 183 25.99 -3.08 -7.37
N ASN A 184 26.94 -3.96 -7.06
CA ASN A 184 27.68 -4.72 -8.08
C ASN A 184 27.36 -6.21 -7.96
N ILE A 185 27.05 -6.85 -9.09
CA ILE A 185 26.81 -8.29 -9.17
C ILE A 185 28.10 -8.99 -9.66
N PRO A 186 28.59 -10.05 -8.98
CA PRO A 186 29.90 -10.65 -9.27
C PRO A 186 30.05 -11.30 -10.66
N GLU A 187 28.95 -11.80 -11.23
CA GLU A 187 28.95 -12.45 -12.55
C GLU A 187 27.66 -12.13 -13.33
N PRO A 188 27.67 -12.20 -14.68
CA PRO A 188 26.44 -12.07 -15.47
C PRO A 188 25.43 -13.18 -15.15
N VAL A 189 24.14 -12.86 -15.24
CA VAL A 189 23.03 -13.75 -14.90
C VAL A 189 22.30 -14.28 -16.14
N ASP A 190 21.76 -15.49 -16.04
CA ASP A 190 20.96 -16.11 -17.11
C ASP A 190 19.49 -15.66 -17.05
N MET A 191 19.00 -15.32 -15.86
CA MET A 191 17.61 -14.91 -15.66
C MET A 191 17.51 -13.77 -14.64
N ILE A 192 16.64 -12.78 -14.92
CA ILE A 192 16.23 -11.78 -13.95
C ILE A 192 14.77 -12.05 -13.56
N ILE A 193 14.51 -12.19 -12.27
CA ILE A 193 13.17 -12.29 -11.70
C ILE A 193 12.87 -11.03 -10.88
N SER A 194 11.62 -10.59 -10.90
CA SER A 194 11.15 -9.51 -10.04
C SER A 194 9.63 -9.50 -9.96
N GLU A 195 9.11 -8.80 -8.96
CA GLU A 195 7.73 -8.33 -8.92
C GLU A 195 7.76 -6.80 -8.90
N PRO A 196 7.85 -6.15 -10.07
CA PRO A 196 7.96 -4.69 -10.17
C PRO A 196 6.63 -4.00 -10.48
N MET A 197 5.49 -4.70 -10.40
CA MET A 197 4.21 -4.19 -10.87
C MET A 197 3.50 -3.37 -9.79
N GLY A 198 3.22 -2.10 -10.10
CA GLY A 198 2.35 -1.25 -9.28
C GLY A 198 0.91 -1.19 -9.83
N TYR A 199 0.10 -0.31 -9.25
CA TYR A 199 -1.18 0.09 -9.85
C TYR A 199 -1.00 0.54 -11.31
N MET A 200 -1.94 0.15 -12.16
CA MET A 200 -1.86 0.36 -13.62
C MET A 200 -0.54 -0.15 -14.23
N LEU A 201 0.06 -1.21 -13.69
CA LEU A 201 1.37 -1.78 -14.02
C LEU A 201 2.57 -0.89 -13.67
N PHE A 202 2.49 0.42 -13.94
CA PHE A 202 3.63 1.33 -13.95
C PHE A 202 3.88 2.07 -12.63
N ASN A 203 2.89 2.18 -11.74
CA ASN A 203 3.07 2.94 -10.49
C ASN A 203 4.29 2.44 -9.71
N GLU A 204 4.88 3.30 -8.87
CA GLU A 204 6.12 3.06 -8.11
C GLU A 204 7.41 3.14 -8.93
N ARG A 205 7.30 3.13 -10.28
CA ARG A 205 8.43 3.23 -11.21
C ARG A 205 9.52 2.17 -10.94
N MET A 206 9.11 1.00 -10.41
CA MET A 206 10.02 -0.11 -10.14
C MET A 206 10.41 -0.86 -11.43
N LEU A 207 9.57 -0.81 -12.47
CA LEU A 207 9.91 -1.32 -13.80
C LEU A 207 11.18 -0.68 -14.39
N GLU A 208 11.49 0.57 -14.06
CA GLU A 208 12.74 1.21 -14.48
C GLU A 208 13.96 0.51 -13.87
N SER A 209 13.91 0.20 -12.56
CA SER A 209 14.94 -0.59 -11.86
C SER A 209 15.04 -2.02 -12.42
N TYR A 210 13.92 -2.62 -12.79
CA TYR A 210 13.86 -3.93 -13.44
C TYR A 210 14.55 -3.94 -14.81
N LEU A 211 14.26 -2.94 -15.65
CA LEU A 211 14.93 -2.77 -16.94
C LEU A 211 16.41 -2.40 -16.78
N HIS A 212 16.77 -1.62 -15.77
CA HIS A 212 18.14 -1.26 -15.45
C HIS A 212 19.00 -2.49 -15.11
N ALA A 213 18.41 -3.47 -14.43
CA ALA A 213 19.08 -4.72 -14.07
C ALA A 213 19.56 -5.54 -15.28
N LYS A 214 19.01 -5.29 -16.49
CA LYS A 214 19.45 -5.96 -17.73
C LYS A 214 20.93 -5.77 -18.05
N LYS A 215 21.60 -4.78 -17.46
CA LYS A 215 23.06 -4.62 -17.59
C LYS A 215 23.85 -5.85 -17.13
N TRP A 216 23.27 -6.69 -16.27
CA TRP A 216 23.85 -7.97 -15.84
C TRP A 216 23.29 -9.19 -16.57
N LEU A 217 22.27 -9.03 -17.41
CA LEU A 217 21.67 -10.12 -18.16
C LEU A 217 22.62 -10.55 -19.28
N LYS A 218 22.88 -11.86 -19.40
CA LYS A 218 23.64 -12.42 -20.50
C LYS A 218 22.93 -12.17 -21.85
N PRO A 219 23.66 -12.12 -22.97
CA PRO A 219 23.04 -12.27 -24.29
C PRO A 219 22.26 -13.59 -24.34
N ASN A 220 20.97 -13.55 -24.70
CA ASN A 220 20.00 -14.65 -24.62
C ASN A 220 19.54 -15.04 -23.20
N GLY A 221 19.85 -14.21 -22.19
CA GLY A 221 19.18 -14.32 -20.89
C GLY A 221 17.71 -13.94 -21.00
N ASN A 222 16.91 -14.38 -20.05
CA ASN A 222 15.46 -14.15 -20.04
C ASN A 222 15.00 -13.41 -18.78
N MET A 223 13.77 -12.91 -18.79
CA MET A 223 13.20 -12.04 -17.76
C MET A 223 11.81 -12.52 -17.37
N PHE A 224 11.59 -12.69 -16.07
CA PHE A 224 10.31 -13.08 -15.47
C PHE A 224 9.80 -11.98 -14.53
N PRO A 225 8.69 -11.27 -14.86
CA PRO A 225 7.87 -11.39 -16.08
C PRO A 225 8.57 -10.89 -17.34
N THR A 226 8.14 -11.39 -18.51
CA THR A 226 8.72 -11.08 -19.83
C THR A 226 7.95 -9.97 -20.54
N LEU A 227 6.62 -10.02 -20.46
CA LEU A 227 5.72 -9.05 -21.07
C LEU A 227 4.79 -8.47 -20.01
N GLY A 228 4.38 -7.22 -20.19
CA GLY A 228 3.30 -6.58 -19.45
C GLY A 228 2.28 -5.98 -20.41
N ASP A 229 1.04 -6.45 -20.32
CA ASP A 229 -0.10 -5.98 -21.09
C ASP A 229 -0.95 -5.06 -20.21
N VAL A 230 -1.08 -3.79 -20.56
CA VAL A 230 -2.05 -2.88 -19.94
C VAL A 230 -3.30 -2.83 -20.79
N HIS A 231 -4.43 -3.08 -20.15
CA HIS A 231 -5.74 -2.98 -20.76
C HIS A 231 -6.44 -1.72 -20.30
N LEU A 232 -7.17 -1.09 -21.23
CA LEU A 232 -8.07 0.01 -20.93
C LEU A 232 -9.41 -0.17 -21.61
N ALA A 233 -10.51 0.16 -20.93
CA ALA A 233 -11.86 0.11 -21.48
C ALA A 233 -12.73 1.25 -20.93
N PRO A 234 -13.64 1.83 -21.75
CA PRO A 234 -14.60 2.83 -21.27
C PRO A 234 -15.65 2.18 -20.37
N PHE A 235 -16.03 2.87 -19.30
CA PHE A 235 -17.04 2.38 -18.36
C PHE A 235 -18.14 3.41 -18.08
N THR A 236 -19.28 2.90 -17.62
CA THR A 236 -20.37 3.72 -17.07
C THR A 236 -20.60 3.41 -15.60
N ASP A 237 -20.45 4.41 -14.72
CA ASP A 237 -20.74 4.29 -13.30
C ASP A 237 -21.14 5.67 -12.75
N GLU A 238 -22.44 5.94 -12.82
CA GLU A 238 -23.05 7.19 -12.35
C GLU A 238 -22.84 7.39 -10.83
N GLN A 239 -22.91 6.30 -10.06
CA GLN A 239 -22.77 6.36 -8.61
C GLN A 239 -21.36 6.82 -8.22
N LEU A 240 -20.33 6.25 -8.86
CA LEU A 240 -18.95 6.67 -8.63
C LEU A 240 -18.72 8.14 -9.02
N TYR A 241 -19.28 8.56 -10.16
CA TYR A 241 -19.14 9.93 -10.64
C TYR A 241 -19.80 10.94 -9.68
N MET A 242 -21.04 10.67 -9.24
CA MET A 242 -21.78 11.51 -8.30
C MET A 242 -21.21 11.50 -6.87
N GLU A 243 -20.51 10.43 -6.48
CA GLU A 243 -19.79 10.38 -5.21
C GLU A 243 -18.74 11.49 -5.10
N GLN A 244 -18.04 11.81 -6.21
CA GLN A 244 -17.02 12.89 -6.22
C GLN A 244 -17.65 14.26 -5.97
N PHE A 245 -18.78 14.55 -6.63
CA PHE A 245 -19.53 15.77 -6.38
C PHE A 245 -20.09 15.83 -4.96
N THR A 246 -20.57 14.71 -4.44
CA THR A 246 -21.09 14.63 -3.06
C THR A 246 -20.03 14.99 -2.03
N LYS A 247 -18.80 14.47 -2.20
CA LYS A 247 -17.65 14.84 -1.36
C LYS A 247 -17.29 16.33 -1.51
N ALA A 248 -17.21 16.81 -2.76
CA ALA A 248 -16.89 18.21 -3.04
C ALA A 248 -17.94 19.20 -2.50
N ASN A 249 -19.20 18.79 -2.44
CA ASN A 249 -20.30 19.62 -1.95
C ASN A 249 -20.20 19.91 -0.44
N PHE A 250 -19.33 19.23 0.32
CA PHE A 250 -18.94 19.68 1.66
C PHE A 250 -18.47 21.14 1.66
N TRP A 251 -17.70 21.53 0.64
CA TRP A 251 -17.20 22.89 0.48
C TRP A 251 -18.27 23.88 0.00
N TYR A 252 -19.42 23.41 -0.48
CA TYR A 252 -20.50 24.27 -0.95
C TYR A 252 -21.44 24.70 0.17
N GLN A 253 -20.86 25.12 1.29
CA GLN A 253 -21.57 25.56 2.49
C GLN A 253 -21.32 27.06 2.70
N PRO A 254 -22.36 27.91 2.64
CA PRO A 254 -22.21 29.35 2.81
C PRO A 254 -21.97 29.78 4.27
N SER A 255 -22.08 28.87 5.24
CA SER A 255 -21.90 29.18 6.66
C SER A 255 -21.44 27.96 7.48
N PHE A 256 -20.29 27.38 7.12
CA PHE A 256 -19.64 26.36 7.92
C PHE A 256 -19.00 27.01 9.16
N HIS A 257 -19.62 26.84 10.32
CA HIS A 257 -19.23 27.54 11.56
C HIS A 257 -19.08 29.07 11.38
N GLY A 258 -19.95 29.68 10.57
CA GLY A 258 -19.93 31.13 10.29
C GLY A 258 -18.99 31.56 9.16
N VAL A 259 -18.34 30.62 8.45
CA VAL A 259 -17.44 30.90 7.32
C VAL A 259 -18.01 30.33 6.02
N ASP A 260 -17.97 31.11 4.94
CA ASP A 260 -18.35 30.65 3.60
C ASP A 260 -17.19 29.88 2.95
N LEU A 261 -17.40 28.59 2.68
CA LEU A 261 -16.41 27.72 2.05
C LEU A 261 -16.57 27.61 0.52
N SER A 262 -17.66 28.15 -0.04
CA SER A 262 -18.12 27.86 -1.41
C SER A 262 -17.12 28.23 -2.50
N ALA A 263 -16.25 29.22 -2.23
CA ALA A 263 -15.15 29.60 -3.11
C ALA A 263 -14.16 28.47 -3.42
N LEU A 264 -14.03 27.47 -2.52
CA LEU A 264 -13.13 26.33 -2.69
C LEU A 264 -13.77 25.11 -3.36
N ARG A 265 -15.08 25.13 -3.63
CA ARG A 265 -15.79 23.98 -4.24
C ARG A 265 -15.17 23.55 -5.56
N GLY A 266 -14.84 24.50 -6.44
CA GLY A 266 -14.23 24.19 -7.75
C GLY A 266 -12.90 23.47 -7.61
N ALA A 267 -12.01 23.98 -6.74
CA ALA A 267 -10.74 23.36 -6.44
C ALA A 267 -10.89 21.96 -5.83
N ALA A 268 -11.89 21.77 -4.95
CA ALA A 268 -12.19 20.47 -4.37
C ALA A 268 -12.68 19.46 -5.42
N VAL A 269 -13.58 19.86 -6.34
CA VAL A 269 -14.00 19.01 -7.46
C VAL A 269 -12.78 18.60 -8.28
N ASP A 270 -11.93 19.55 -8.68
CA ASP A 270 -10.71 19.25 -9.44
C ASP A 270 -9.78 18.28 -8.71
N GLU A 271 -9.64 18.42 -7.39
CA GLU A 271 -8.82 17.52 -6.57
C GLU A 271 -9.39 16.10 -6.52
N TYR A 272 -10.68 15.92 -6.26
CA TYR A 272 -11.31 14.59 -6.22
C TYR A 272 -11.24 13.90 -7.60
N PHE A 273 -11.47 14.63 -8.69
CA PHE A 273 -11.39 14.08 -10.05
C PHE A 273 -9.95 13.76 -10.48
N LYS A 274 -8.93 14.32 -9.82
CA LYS A 274 -7.52 13.98 -10.05
C LYS A 274 -7.09 12.66 -9.42
N GLN A 275 -7.91 12.05 -8.55
CA GLN A 275 -7.57 10.80 -7.88
C GLN A 275 -8.01 9.60 -8.73
N PRO A 276 -7.09 8.72 -9.18
CA PRO A 276 -7.48 7.43 -9.71
C PRO A 276 -8.14 6.60 -8.61
N VAL A 277 -9.23 5.92 -8.95
CA VAL A 277 -10.01 5.12 -7.98
C VAL A 277 -9.53 3.68 -8.04
N VAL A 278 -9.07 3.15 -6.91
CA VAL A 278 -8.61 1.77 -6.76
C VAL A 278 -9.72 0.96 -6.08
N ASP A 279 -10.38 0.11 -6.86
CA ASP A 279 -11.38 -0.86 -6.42
C ASP A 279 -11.64 -1.92 -7.51
N THR A 280 -12.66 -2.74 -7.31
CA THR A 280 -13.13 -3.70 -8.31
C THR A 280 -14.57 -3.41 -8.69
N PHE A 281 -15.01 -3.89 -9.85
CA PHE A 281 -16.30 -3.56 -10.44
C PHE A 281 -16.87 -4.73 -11.24
N ASP A 282 -18.19 -4.72 -11.46
CA ASP A 282 -18.86 -5.69 -12.31
C ASP A 282 -18.54 -5.42 -13.79
N ILE A 283 -18.07 -6.42 -14.52
CA ILE A 283 -17.65 -6.29 -15.93
C ILE A 283 -18.73 -5.70 -16.86
N ARG A 284 -20.01 -5.79 -16.50
CA ARG A 284 -21.12 -5.23 -17.28
C ARG A 284 -21.13 -3.71 -17.35
N ILE A 285 -20.36 -3.02 -16.48
CA ILE A 285 -20.20 -1.57 -16.61
C ILE A 285 -19.33 -1.17 -17.81
N LEU A 286 -18.57 -2.11 -18.38
CA LEU A 286 -17.70 -1.84 -19.53
C LEU A 286 -18.54 -1.67 -20.81
N MET A 287 -18.31 -0.57 -21.52
CA MET A 287 -19.11 -0.18 -22.67
C MET A 287 -18.52 -0.62 -24.02
N ALA A 288 -17.26 -1.08 -24.02
CA ALA A 288 -16.56 -1.58 -25.19
C ALA A 288 -15.55 -2.67 -24.80
N LYS A 289 -15.04 -3.41 -25.80
CA LYS A 289 -13.88 -4.29 -25.60
C LYS A 289 -12.64 -3.47 -25.25
N SER A 290 -11.75 -4.03 -24.43
CA SER A 290 -10.53 -3.33 -24.04
C SER A 290 -9.56 -3.17 -25.21
N VAL A 291 -8.83 -2.07 -25.18
CA VAL A 291 -7.62 -1.86 -25.98
C VAL A 291 -6.43 -2.32 -25.13
N LYS A 292 -5.43 -2.90 -25.78
CA LYS A 292 -4.25 -3.47 -25.14
C LYS A 292 -2.99 -2.72 -25.57
N TYR A 293 -2.14 -2.41 -24.61
CA TYR A 293 -0.80 -1.86 -24.81
C TYR A 293 0.23 -2.79 -24.17
N THR A 294 1.18 -3.27 -24.95
CA THR A 294 2.16 -4.28 -24.52
C THR A 294 3.54 -3.66 -24.35
N VAL A 295 4.17 -3.89 -23.20
CA VAL A 295 5.59 -3.63 -22.97
C VAL A 295 6.34 -4.95 -22.96
N ASN A 296 7.32 -5.10 -23.85
CA ASN A 296 8.24 -6.22 -23.83
C ASN A 296 9.47 -5.85 -22.99
N PHE A 297 9.62 -6.44 -21.81
CA PHE A 297 10.69 -6.06 -20.87
C PHE A 297 12.08 -6.47 -21.36
N LEU A 298 12.18 -7.50 -22.22
CA LEU A 298 13.45 -7.88 -22.85
C LEU A 298 13.98 -6.77 -23.76
N GLU A 299 13.10 -6.10 -24.50
CA GLU A 299 13.45 -5.11 -25.51
C GLU A 299 13.43 -3.67 -24.99
N ALA A 300 12.49 -3.34 -24.11
CA ALA A 300 12.25 -2.00 -23.60
C ALA A 300 13.46 -1.42 -22.84
N LYS A 301 13.71 -0.13 -22.98
CA LYS A 301 14.74 0.61 -22.24
C LYS A 301 14.10 1.41 -21.10
N GLU A 302 14.92 1.76 -20.10
CA GLU A 302 14.47 2.57 -18.95
C GLU A 302 13.76 3.87 -19.41
N ASN A 303 14.34 4.55 -20.41
CA ASN A 303 13.78 5.79 -20.95
C ASN A 303 12.43 5.63 -21.66
N ASP A 304 12.09 4.43 -22.14
CA ASP A 304 10.82 4.17 -22.82
C ASP A 304 9.64 4.29 -21.83
N LEU A 305 9.91 4.12 -20.53
CA LEU A 305 8.91 4.21 -19.46
C LEU A 305 8.74 5.63 -18.93
N HIS A 306 9.56 6.61 -19.33
CA HIS A 306 9.44 7.99 -18.84
C HIS A 306 8.21 8.71 -19.41
N ARG A 307 7.84 8.41 -20.66
CA ARG A 307 6.64 8.93 -21.31
C ARG A 307 5.99 7.81 -22.12
N ILE A 308 4.90 7.29 -21.60
CA ILE A 308 4.14 6.20 -22.22
C ILE A 308 2.90 6.78 -22.88
N GLU A 309 2.75 6.56 -24.18
CA GLU A 309 1.62 7.04 -24.96
C GLU A 309 0.81 5.86 -25.49
N ILE A 310 -0.46 5.78 -25.07
CA ILE A 310 -1.38 4.70 -25.39
C ILE A 310 -2.55 5.29 -26.19
N PRO A 311 -2.48 5.26 -27.54
CA PRO A 311 -3.62 5.63 -28.36
C PRO A 311 -4.70 4.55 -28.24
N PHE A 312 -5.97 4.96 -28.23
CA PHE A 312 -7.09 4.05 -28.20
C PHE A 312 -8.18 4.44 -29.18
N LYS A 313 -8.92 3.42 -29.63
CA LYS A 313 -10.12 3.56 -30.43
C LYS A 313 -11.09 2.46 -30.04
N PHE A 314 -12.15 2.82 -29.34
CA PHE A 314 -13.17 1.89 -28.86
C PHE A 314 -14.37 1.91 -29.80
N HIS A 315 -14.84 0.72 -30.18
CA HIS A 315 -16.14 0.55 -30.82
C HIS A 315 -17.18 0.28 -29.75
N MET A 316 -18.11 1.21 -29.57
CA MET A 316 -19.06 1.19 -28.46
C MET A 316 -20.10 0.07 -28.67
N LEU A 317 -20.21 -0.82 -27.69
CA LEU A 317 -21.18 -1.92 -27.69
C LEU A 317 -22.51 -1.53 -27.07
N HIS A 318 -22.48 -0.55 -26.16
CA HIS A 318 -23.63 -0.08 -25.41
C HIS A 318 -23.77 1.44 -25.58
N SER A 319 -25.02 1.92 -25.56
CA SER A 319 -25.34 3.35 -25.52
C SER A 319 -25.36 3.84 -24.06
N GLY A 320 -24.85 5.04 -23.80
CA GLY A 320 -24.88 5.64 -22.46
C GLY A 320 -23.82 6.70 -22.23
N LEU A 321 -23.70 7.13 -20.98
CA LEU A 321 -22.65 8.04 -20.53
C LEU A 321 -21.38 7.27 -20.19
N VAL A 322 -20.29 7.59 -20.89
CA VAL A 322 -18.94 7.17 -20.57
C VAL A 322 -18.41 8.08 -19.47
N HIS A 323 -18.25 7.53 -18.27
CA HIS A 323 -17.79 8.26 -17.09
C HIS A 323 -16.26 8.30 -16.97
N GLY A 324 -15.56 7.37 -17.62
CA GLY A 324 -14.13 7.22 -17.45
C GLY A 324 -13.54 6.05 -18.24
N LEU A 325 -12.25 5.80 -18.00
CA LEU A 325 -11.53 4.62 -18.47
C LEU A 325 -11.13 3.76 -17.26
N ALA A 326 -11.40 2.46 -17.36
CA ALA A 326 -10.96 1.45 -16.42
C ALA A 326 -9.69 0.79 -16.93
N PHE A 327 -8.77 0.48 -16.03
CA PHE A 327 -7.45 -0.07 -16.31
C PHE A 327 -7.19 -1.30 -15.47
N TRP A 328 -6.56 -2.28 -16.08
CA TRP A 328 -5.98 -3.46 -15.44
C TRP A 328 -4.77 -3.90 -16.24
N PHE A 329 -4.02 -4.86 -15.72
CA PHE A 329 -2.86 -5.39 -16.41
C PHE A 329 -2.69 -6.89 -16.25
N ASP A 330 -2.05 -7.48 -17.24
CA ASP A 330 -1.62 -8.86 -17.21
C ASP A 330 -0.11 -8.89 -17.43
N VAL A 331 0.59 -9.83 -16.80
CA VAL A 331 2.00 -10.09 -17.08
C VAL A 331 2.18 -11.54 -17.51
N ALA A 332 3.03 -11.74 -18.51
CA ALA A 332 3.36 -13.06 -19.05
C ALA A 332 4.78 -13.45 -18.65
N PHE A 333 4.92 -14.66 -18.12
CA PHE A 333 6.19 -15.34 -17.90
C PHE A 333 6.43 -16.26 -19.09
N VAL A 334 7.16 -15.78 -20.10
CA VAL A 334 7.42 -16.53 -21.33
C VAL A 334 8.67 -17.39 -21.12
N GLY A 335 8.47 -18.60 -20.61
CA GLY A 335 9.54 -19.57 -20.42
C GLY A 335 9.74 -20.50 -21.63
N SER A 336 10.81 -21.29 -21.59
CA SER A 336 11.14 -22.23 -22.67
C SER A 336 10.16 -23.39 -22.79
N LEU A 337 9.44 -23.72 -21.71
CA LEU A 337 8.48 -24.84 -21.69
C LEU A 337 7.04 -24.36 -21.84
N VAL A 338 6.63 -23.36 -21.05
CA VAL A 338 5.27 -22.83 -21.03
C VAL A 338 5.23 -21.33 -20.76
N THR A 339 4.25 -20.65 -21.36
CA THR A 339 3.90 -19.28 -20.97
C THR A 339 2.85 -19.30 -19.87
N VAL A 340 3.15 -18.69 -18.73
CA VAL A 340 2.21 -18.54 -17.62
C VAL A 340 1.78 -17.08 -17.52
N TRP A 341 0.49 -16.83 -17.25
CA TRP A 341 -0.05 -15.48 -17.12
C TRP A 341 -0.48 -15.21 -15.68
N LEU A 342 -0.14 -14.03 -15.18
CA LEU A 342 -0.74 -13.43 -14.00
C LEU A 342 -1.63 -12.28 -14.48
N SER A 343 -2.93 -12.38 -14.26
CA SER A 343 -3.90 -11.40 -14.70
C SER A 343 -4.52 -10.66 -13.53
N THR A 344 -4.75 -9.36 -13.71
CA THR A 344 -5.53 -8.52 -12.78
C THR A 344 -6.85 -8.07 -13.41
N ALA A 345 -7.30 -8.74 -14.47
CA ALA A 345 -8.54 -8.42 -15.15
C ALA A 345 -9.75 -8.53 -14.21
N PRO A 346 -10.79 -7.70 -14.39
CA PRO A 346 -12.01 -7.79 -13.58
C PRO A 346 -12.83 -9.08 -13.84
N THR A 347 -12.44 -9.90 -14.83
CA THR A 347 -12.97 -11.24 -15.10
C THR A 347 -12.30 -12.33 -14.28
N GLU A 348 -11.15 -12.03 -13.67
CA GLU A 348 -10.33 -12.98 -12.92
C GLU A 348 -10.51 -12.80 -11.41
N PRO A 349 -10.08 -13.78 -10.58
CA PRO A 349 -10.07 -13.63 -9.14
C PRO A 349 -9.32 -12.39 -8.67
N LEU A 350 -9.86 -11.73 -7.65
CA LEU A 350 -9.34 -10.46 -7.16
C LEU A 350 -7.92 -10.62 -6.60
N THR A 351 -7.06 -9.68 -6.96
CA THR A 351 -5.69 -9.52 -6.44
C THR A 351 -5.58 -8.23 -5.63
N HIS A 352 -4.50 -8.07 -4.87
CA HIS A 352 -4.27 -6.84 -4.08
C HIS A 352 -4.07 -5.57 -4.93
N TRP A 353 -3.82 -5.71 -6.24
CA TRP A 353 -3.74 -4.58 -7.16
C TRP A 353 -5.12 -3.99 -7.53
N TYR A 354 -6.19 -4.77 -7.34
CA TYR A 354 -7.53 -4.43 -7.79
C TYR A 354 -7.52 -4.00 -9.28
N GLN A 355 -8.43 -3.10 -9.66
CA GLN A 355 -8.39 -2.37 -10.91
C GLN A 355 -8.35 -0.87 -10.62
N VAL A 356 -8.01 -0.07 -11.62
CA VAL A 356 -7.93 1.38 -11.48
C VAL A 356 -8.89 2.06 -12.43
N ARG A 357 -9.68 3.00 -11.93
CA ARG A 357 -10.65 3.76 -12.74
C ARG A 357 -10.30 5.24 -12.72
N CYS A 358 -10.16 5.82 -13.89
CA CYS A 358 -9.91 7.25 -14.07
C CYS A 358 -11.17 7.90 -14.64
N LEU A 359 -11.79 8.79 -13.87
CA LEU A 359 -12.97 9.54 -14.31
C LEU A 359 -12.58 10.59 -15.35
N LEU A 360 -13.48 10.89 -16.27
CA LEU A 360 -13.44 12.09 -17.09
C LEU A 360 -14.06 13.24 -16.30
N GLN A 361 -13.61 14.48 -16.50
CA GLN A 361 -14.22 15.63 -15.83
C GLN A 361 -15.69 15.79 -16.26
N SER A 362 -15.93 15.68 -17.57
CA SER A 362 -17.28 15.67 -18.15
C SER A 362 -17.53 14.32 -18.81
N PRO A 363 -18.62 13.61 -18.47
CA PRO A 363 -18.94 12.34 -19.11
C PRO A 363 -19.30 12.55 -20.58
N LEU A 364 -19.04 11.55 -21.41
CA LEU A 364 -19.31 11.59 -22.85
C LEU A 364 -20.47 10.68 -23.20
N PHE A 365 -21.51 11.22 -23.82
CA PHE A 365 -22.60 10.41 -24.33
C PHE A 365 -22.19 9.71 -25.63
N THR A 366 -22.41 8.40 -25.69
CA THR A 366 -22.15 7.56 -26.86
C THR A 366 -23.35 6.68 -27.18
N LYS A 367 -23.54 6.36 -28.45
CA LYS A 367 -24.50 5.35 -28.90
C LYS A 367 -23.75 4.06 -29.24
N ALA A 368 -24.42 2.92 -29.13
CA ALA A 368 -23.91 1.67 -29.65
C ALA A 368 -23.60 1.82 -31.15
N GLY A 369 -22.41 1.40 -31.57
CA GLY A 369 -21.87 1.60 -32.91
C GLY A 369 -21.02 2.87 -33.09
N ASP A 370 -21.10 3.84 -32.16
CA ASP A 370 -20.20 4.99 -32.17
C ASP A 370 -18.75 4.56 -31.89
N THR A 371 -17.84 5.48 -32.13
CA THR A 371 -16.42 5.28 -31.87
C THR A 371 -15.90 6.35 -30.91
N LEU A 372 -15.25 5.88 -29.84
CA LEU A 372 -14.58 6.74 -28.86
C LEU A 372 -13.08 6.61 -29.06
N SER A 373 -12.44 7.67 -29.55
CA SER A 373 -11.00 7.70 -29.83
C SER A 373 -10.27 8.69 -28.91
N GLY A 374 -8.97 8.48 -28.75
CA GLY A 374 -8.18 9.35 -27.89
C GLY A 374 -6.83 8.77 -27.53
N THR A 375 -6.22 9.38 -26.52
CA THR A 375 -4.88 9.03 -26.05
C THR A 375 -4.82 9.10 -24.53
N VAL A 376 -4.18 8.10 -23.92
CA VAL A 376 -3.70 8.16 -22.53
C VAL A 376 -2.20 8.39 -22.57
N VAL A 377 -1.72 9.42 -21.88
CA VAL A 377 -0.29 9.73 -21.73
C VAL A 377 0.09 9.64 -20.27
N LEU A 378 1.02 8.77 -19.93
CA LEU A 378 1.60 8.68 -18.60
C LEU A 378 2.99 9.33 -18.63
N ASN A 379 3.18 10.41 -17.87
CA ASN A 379 4.47 11.07 -17.72
C ASN A 379 5.04 10.77 -16.33
N ALA A 380 6.23 10.19 -16.29
CA ALA A 380 6.91 9.86 -15.06
C ALA A 380 7.25 11.13 -14.26
N ASN A 381 6.95 11.12 -12.96
CA ASN A 381 7.26 12.21 -12.04
C ASN A 381 8.29 11.78 -10.98
N LYS A 382 8.87 12.77 -10.27
CA LYS A 382 9.94 12.52 -9.29
C LYS A 382 9.47 11.88 -7.98
N ARG A 383 8.16 11.69 -7.80
CA ARG A 383 7.53 11.08 -6.62
C ARG A 383 7.31 9.57 -6.78
N GLN A 384 8.06 8.93 -7.67
CA GLN A 384 7.94 7.50 -8.01
C GLN A 384 6.55 7.14 -8.54
N SER A 385 5.96 7.99 -9.36
CA SER A 385 4.64 7.74 -9.95
C SER A 385 4.49 8.46 -11.29
N TYR A 386 3.27 8.53 -11.80
CA TYR A 386 2.93 9.10 -13.11
C TYR A 386 1.84 10.16 -13.01
N ASP A 387 2.02 11.23 -13.77
CA ASP A 387 0.95 12.16 -14.10
C ASP A 387 0.24 11.62 -15.34
N ILE A 388 -1.05 11.32 -15.22
CA ILE A 388 -1.85 10.67 -16.27
C ILE A 388 -2.69 11.74 -16.97
N SER A 389 -2.49 11.93 -18.27
CA SER A 389 -3.35 12.77 -19.11
C SER A 389 -4.21 11.89 -19.99
N ILE A 390 -5.54 12.02 -19.86
CA ILE A 390 -6.52 11.31 -20.68
C ILE A 390 -7.23 12.33 -21.55
N VAL A 391 -7.27 12.09 -22.85
CA VAL A 391 -8.09 12.83 -23.80
C VAL A 391 -8.93 11.85 -24.57
N ALA A 392 -10.25 12.04 -24.58
CA ALA A 392 -11.20 11.18 -25.26
C ALA A 392 -12.20 12.02 -26.07
N GLN A 393 -12.59 11.52 -27.23
CA GLN A 393 -13.53 12.17 -28.13
C GLN A 393 -14.45 11.14 -28.79
N VAL A 394 -15.74 11.47 -28.88
CA VAL A 394 -16.71 10.71 -29.67
C VAL A 394 -16.60 11.16 -31.12
N ASP A 395 -16.20 10.26 -32.01
CA ASP A 395 -15.84 10.58 -33.40
C ASP A 395 -17.05 11.16 -34.17
N GLN A 396 -18.26 10.64 -33.92
CA GLN A 396 -19.48 11.01 -34.63
C GLN A 396 -20.05 12.38 -34.22
N THR A 397 -19.87 12.78 -32.95
CA THR A 397 -20.44 14.05 -32.43
C THR A 397 -19.41 15.15 -32.25
N GLY A 398 -18.11 14.80 -32.22
CA GLY A 398 -17.04 15.72 -31.87
C GLY A 398 -16.98 16.08 -30.38
N SER A 399 -17.84 15.50 -29.53
CA SER A 399 -17.84 15.75 -28.09
C SER A 399 -16.53 15.24 -27.48
N LYS A 400 -15.83 16.12 -26.78
CA LYS A 400 -14.49 15.87 -26.23
C LYS A 400 -14.49 16.07 -24.72
N SER A 401 -13.75 15.22 -24.02
CA SER A 401 -13.48 15.36 -22.60
C SER A 401 -12.03 15.00 -22.32
N SER A 402 -11.50 15.54 -21.23
CA SER A 402 -10.15 15.26 -20.78
C SER A 402 -10.07 15.27 -19.27
N ASN A 403 -9.05 14.64 -18.73
CA ASN A 403 -8.69 14.76 -17.33
C ASN A 403 -7.18 14.61 -17.14
N LEU A 404 -6.67 15.21 -16.07
CA LEU A 404 -5.30 15.02 -15.57
C LEU A 404 -5.42 14.37 -14.20
N LEU A 405 -4.73 13.26 -13.97
CA LEU A 405 -4.76 12.51 -12.71
C LEU A 405 -3.36 12.32 -12.14
N ASP A 406 -3.28 12.24 -10.81
CA ASP A 406 -2.04 11.96 -10.08
C ASP A 406 -2.06 10.55 -9.51
N LEU A 407 -1.33 9.62 -10.13
CA LEU A 407 -1.27 8.23 -9.70
C LEU A 407 -0.59 8.04 -8.33
N LYS A 408 0.10 9.07 -7.81
CA LYS A 408 0.69 9.04 -6.48
C LYS A 408 -0.37 9.10 -5.37
N ASN A 409 -1.54 9.68 -5.66
CA ASN A 409 -2.61 9.91 -4.69
C ASN A 409 -3.93 9.21 -5.09
N PRO A 410 -3.95 7.86 -5.16
CA PRO A 410 -5.16 7.13 -5.49
C PRO A 410 -6.18 7.17 -4.34
N PHE A 411 -7.46 7.11 -4.71
CA PHE A 411 -8.56 6.92 -3.76
C PHE A 411 -8.92 5.43 -3.66
N PHE A 412 -8.65 4.82 -2.52
CA PHE A 412 -9.03 3.44 -2.23
C PHE A 412 -10.50 3.35 -1.85
N ARG A 413 -11.31 2.72 -2.72
CA ARG A 413 -12.77 2.62 -2.56
C ARG A 413 -13.26 1.21 -2.20
N TYR A 414 -12.39 0.21 -2.25
CA TYR A 414 -12.78 -1.17 -1.96
C TYR A 414 -13.27 -1.34 -0.50
N THR A 415 -14.50 -1.84 -0.34
CA THR A 415 -15.14 -2.08 0.97
C THR A 415 -15.36 -3.57 1.26
N GLY A 416 -15.00 -4.48 0.35
CA GLY A 416 -15.33 -5.91 0.44
C GLY A 416 -16.75 -6.27 -0.01
N ALA A 417 -17.60 -5.28 -0.30
CA ALA A 417 -18.93 -5.53 -0.86
C ALA A 417 -18.84 -6.02 -2.31
N THR A 418 -19.70 -6.97 -2.69
CA THR A 418 -19.80 -7.43 -4.08
C THR A 418 -20.22 -6.27 -4.98
N PRO A 419 -19.49 -5.98 -6.08
CA PRO A 419 -19.87 -4.94 -7.01
C PRO A 419 -21.28 -5.18 -7.58
N LEU A 420 -22.07 -4.12 -7.61
CA LEU A 420 -23.41 -4.17 -8.21
C LEU A 420 -23.31 -4.03 -9.73
N PRO A 421 -24.14 -4.75 -10.49
CA PRO A 421 -24.23 -4.52 -11.92
C PRO A 421 -24.92 -3.19 -12.26
N PRO A 422 -24.79 -2.74 -13.53
CA PRO A 422 -25.52 -1.57 -14.00
C PRO A 422 -27.03 -1.69 -13.71
N PRO A 423 -27.70 -0.61 -13.29
CA PRO A 423 -29.15 -0.60 -13.09
C PRO A 423 -29.91 -1.17 -14.30
N GLY A 424 -30.91 -2.00 -14.04
CA GLY A 424 -31.67 -2.69 -15.09
C GLY A 424 -31.04 -3.97 -15.64
N SER A 425 -29.85 -4.37 -15.17
CA SER A 425 -29.17 -5.62 -15.55
C SER A 425 -29.48 -6.80 -14.60
N HIS A 426 -30.51 -6.67 -13.76
CA HIS A 426 -30.94 -7.71 -12.85
C HIS A 426 -31.86 -8.69 -13.57
N TYR A 427 -31.45 -9.97 -13.63
CA TYR A 427 -32.26 -11.06 -14.16
C TYR A 427 -33.06 -11.79 -13.07
N THR A 428 -32.70 -11.58 -11.81
CA THR A 428 -33.44 -12.08 -10.65
C THR A 428 -34.35 -11.00 -10.11
N SER A 429 -35.58 -11.39 -9.77
CA SER A 429 -36.50 -10.43 -9.17
C SER A 429 -36.00 -10.02 -7.78
N PRO A 430 -36.21 -8.76 -7.34
CA PRO A 430 -35.89 -8.35 -5.96
C PRO A 430 -36.50 -9.28 -4.90
N SER A 431 -37.67 -9.86 -5.19
CA SER A 431 -38.35 -10.84 -4.34
C SER A 431 -37.55 -12.14 -4.21
N GLU A 432 -36.96 -12.63 -5.30
CA GLU A 432 -36.13 -13.85 -5.33
C GLU A 432 -34.87 -13.71 -4.49
N ASN A 433 -34.23 -12.54 -4.51
CA ASN A 433 -33.09 -12.25 -3.64
C ASN A 433 -33.50 -12.24 -2.17
N MET A 434 -34.72 -11.78 -1.85
CA MET A 434 -35.28 -11.81 -0.50
C MET A 434 -35.50 -13.24 0.01
N TRP A 435 -36.03 -14.13 -0.84
CA TRP A 435 -36.27 -15.55 -0.51
C TRP A 435 -34.99 -16.39 -0.44
N ASN A 436 -33.98 -16.07 -1.25
CA ASN A 436 -32.70 -16.80 -1.29
C ASN A 436 -31.70 -16.33 -0.23
N THR A 437 -31.95 -15.18 0.42
CA THR A 437 -31.20 -14.81 1.62
C THR A 437 -31.77 -15.63 2.77
N PRO A 438 -30.99 -16.50 3.47
CA PRO A 438 -31.46 -17.20 4.65
C PRO A 438 -31.62 -16.18 5.77
N SER A 439 -32.76 -15.50 5.74
CA SER A 439 -33.15 -14.56 6.75
C SER A 439 -33.59 -15.40 7.93
N SER A 440 -32.76 -15.36 8.97
CA SER A 440 -33.12 -15.68 10.35
C SER A 440 -34.27 -14.77 10.79
N TYR A 441 -35.47 -15.01 10.27
CA TYR A 441 -36.70 -14.45 10.79
C TYR A 441 -37.03 -15.24 12.06
N ASN A 442 -36.62 -14.69 13.20
CA ASN A 442 -37.16 -15.08 14.49
C ASN A 442 -38.65 -14.68 14.48
N LEU A 443 -39.52 -15.66 14.28
CA LEU A 443 -40.97 -15.52 14.36
C LEU A 443 -41.41 -15.41 15.84
N SER A 444 -40.88 -14.42 16.58
CA SER A 444 -41.18 -14.22 18.00
C SER A 444 -41.54 -12.79 18.39
N SER A 445 -41.75 -11.90 17.42
CA SER A 445 -42.27 -10.54 17.67
C SER A 445 -43.44 -10.26 16.73
N GLY A 446 -44.61 -10.76 17.11
CA GLY A 446 -45.87 -10.48 16.42
C GLY A 446 -46.26 -9.00 16.53
N MET A 447 -46.61 -8.41 15.38
CA MET A 447 -47.50 -7.26 15.31
C MET A 447 -48.90 -7.80 15.01
N PRO A 448 -49.94 -7.47 15.81
CA PRO A 448 -51.29 -7.94 15.52
C PRO A 448 -51.87 -7.13 14.35
N VAL A 449 -52.07 -7.79 13.20
CA VAL A 449 -52.89 -7.25 12.12
C VAL A 449 -54.32 -7.74 12.35
N SER A 450 -55.21 -6.81 12.71
CA SER A 450 -56.63 -7.08 12.89
C SER A 450 -57.31 -7.29 11.54
N GLY A 451 -57.85 -8.50 11.32
CA GLY A 451 -58.99 -8.72 10.45
C GLY A 451 -58.72 -9.37 9.09
N VAL A 452 -58.37 -10.67 9.06
CA VAL A 452 -58.74 -11.63 7.99
C VAL A 452 -58.80 -13.05 8.59
N PRO A 453 -59.80 -13.91 8.26
CA PRO A 453 -59.94 -15.22 8.89
C PRO A 453 -58.88 -16.22 8.43
N THR A 454 -58.45 -17.06 9.36
CA THR A 454 -57.47 -18.15 9.24
C THR A 454 -57.89 -19.20 8.20
N ALA A 455 -57.09 -19.38 7.15
CA ALA A 455 -57.09 -20.61 6.35
C ALA A 455 -56.05 -21.57 6.96
N TYR A 456 -56.50 -22.78 7.29
CA TYR A 456 -55.67 -23.87 7.80
C TYR A 456 -54.71 -24.36 6.72
N ASP A 457 -53.41 -24.39 7.02
CA ASP A 457 -52.41 -25.05 6.18
C ASP A 457 -52.22 -26.51 6.61
N LEU A 458 -52.36 -27.42 5.65
CA LEU A 458 -52.36 -28.87 5.81
C LEU A 458 -51.25 -29.45 4.92
N SER A 459 -50.00 -29.32 5.35
CA SER A 459 -48.89 -30.10 4.79
C SER A 459 -47.76 -30.29 5.81
N GLY A 460 -48.10 -30.97 6.91
CA GLY A 460 -47.13 -31.82 7.60
C GLY A 460 -47.22 -33.23 7.01
N VAL A 461 -46.07 -33.89 6.91
CA VAL A 461 -45.84 -35.30 6.51
C VAL A 461 -45.38 -35.47 5.04
N ILE A 462 -44.28 -36.24 4.90
CA ILE A 462 -43.49 -36.61 3.70
C ILE A 462 -42.38 -35.60 3.35
N GLY A 463 -41.08 -35.88 3.42
CA GLY A 463 -40.36 -37.09 3.79
C GLY A 463 -38.90 -36.75 4.11
N ALA A 464 -38.34 -37.48 5.07
CA ALA A 464 -36.94 -37.48 5.44
C ALA A 464 -36.10 -38.21 4.38
N GLY A 465 -34.89 -37.71 4.11
CA GLY A 465 -33.95 -38.36 3.19
C GLY A 465 -32.58 -37.69 3.11
N SER A 466 -31.72 -38.01 4.09
CA SER A 466 -30.25 -38.18 3.99
C SER A 466 -29.40 -37.16 3.21
N ALA A 467 -28.59 -36.38 3.94
CA ALA A 467 -27.26 -35.94 3.51
C ALA A 467 -26.23 -36.26 4.60
N VAL A 468 -25.26 -37.09 4.23
CA VAL A 468 -24.18 -37.65 5.05
C VAL A 468 -23.13 -36.57 5.32
N SER A 469 -22.78 -36.32 6.59
CA SER A 469 -21.56 -35.60 6.95
C SER A 469 -20.50 -36.60 7.44
N HIS A 470 -19.35 -36.63 6.76
CA HIS A 470 -18.15 -37.32 7.23
C HIS A 470 -17.20 -36.26 7.80
N ASN A 471 -17.26 -36.05 9.11
CA ASN A 471 -16.19 -35.44 9.89
C ASN A 471 -15.63 -36.51 10.82
N ASN A 472 -14.50 -37.10 10.44
CA ASN A 472 -13.67 -37.88 11.34
C ASN A 472 -12.71 -36.93 12.05
N LEU A 473 -12.89 -36.73 13.36
CA LEU A 473 -11.81 -36.50 14.33
C LEU A 473 -12.37 -36.79 15.73
N ILE A 474 -11.84 -37.84 16.34
CA ILE A 474 -12.22 -38.43 17.64
C ILE A 474 -11.53 -37.65 18.76
N PRO A 475 -12.23 -37.24 19.85
CA PRO A 475 -11.60 -36.96 21.12
C PRO A 475 -11.77 -38.17 22.05
N LEU A 476 -10.67 -38.71 22.57
CA LEU A 476 -10.68 -39.71 23.65
C LEU A 476 -10.12 -39.13 24.94
N ALA A 477 -10.75 -39.60 26.01
CA ALA A 477 -10.85 -39.02 27.33
C ALA A 477 -9.63 -39.23 28.26
N VAL A 478 -9.76 -38.54 29.39
CA VAL A 478 -8.93 -38.48 30.60
C VAL A 478 -8.98 -39.76 31.46
N CYS A 479 -7.83 -40.20 31.99
CA CYS A 479 -7.54 -40.77 33.32
C CYS A 479 -6.10 -41.36 33.30
N CYS A 480 -5.24 -41.38 34.31
CA CYS A 480 -5.34 -41.35 35.77
C CYS A 480 -3.98 -40.89 36.36
N ALA A 481 -3.99 -40.40 37.59
CA ALA A 481 -2.87 -39.85 38.37
C ALA A 481 -1.89 -40.89 38.95
N VAL A 482 -0.62 -40.50 39.19
CA VAL A 482 0.25 -40.93 40.32
C VAL A 482 1.34 -39.88 40.65
N GLN A 483 1.29 -39.35 41.88
CA GLN A 483 2.32 -38.89 42.86
C GLN A 483 3.60 -38.12 42.42
N CYS A 484 3.76 -36.86 42.87
CA CYS A 484 4.43 -36.38 44.10
C CYS A 484 5.97 -36.44 44.11
N PHE A 485 6.64 -35.28 44.17
CA PHE A 485 7.50 -34.88 45.31
C PHE A 485 7.81 -33.37 45.25
N ALA A 486 7.73 -32.75 46.43
CA ALA A 486 7.99 -31.33 46.69
C ALA A 486 9.40 -31.13 47.24
N SER A 487 9.96 -29.93 47.06
CA SER A 487 10.84 -29.32 48.08
C SER A 487 10.94 -27.80 47.91
N CYS A 488 10.41 -27.12 48.91
CA CYS A 488 10.62 -25.71 49.27
C CYS A 488 12.08 -25.43 49.67
N PHE A 489 12.51 -24.16 49.55
CA PHE A 489 13.22 -23.49 50.65
C PHE A 489 12.91 -21.99 50.68
N THR A 490 12.68 -21.53 51.91
CA THR A 490 12.17 -20.23 52.38
C THR A 490 13.29 -19.31 52.86
N GLY A 491 13.04 -17.99 52.93
CA GLY A 491 13.84 -17.07 53.76
C GLY A 491 13.31 -15.63 53.79
N ARG A 492 12.83 -15.18 54.95
CA ARG A 492 12.14 -13.90 55.24
C ARG A 492 13.04 -12.84 55.90
N CYS A 493 12.68 -11.57 55.66
CA CYS A 493 12.61 -10.37 56.53
C CYS A 493 13.80 -9.87 57.40
N LEU A 494 14.06 -8.53 57.37
CA LEU A 494 13.97 -7.57 58.50
C LEU A 494 14.47 -6.15 58.11
N SER A 495 13.86 -5.11 58.70
CA SER A 495 14.19 -3.66 58.72
C SER A 495 13.90 -3.12 60.16
N PRO A 496 14.13 -1.85 60.61
CA PRO A 496 14.79 -0.60 60.10
C PRO A 496 15.78 0.00 61.19
N PRO A 497 16.06 1.33 61.43
CA PRO A 497 15.81 2.62 60.73
C PRO A 497 16.98 3.70 60.72
N LEU A 498 16.68 4.88 60.11
CA LEU A 498 17.16 6.28 60.36
C LEU A 498 18.30 6.97 59.52
N PHE A 499 17.86 7.99 58.74
CA PHE A 499 18.38 9.35 58.42
C PHE A 499 19.62 9.65 57.52
N THR A 500 19.29 10.16 56.31
CA THR A 500 19.77 11.35 55.55
C THR A 500 21.27 11.66 55.34
N ALA A 501 21.70 11.66 54.08
CA ALA A 501 22.21 12.86 53.36
C ALA A 501 22.34 12.59 51.84
N ASN A 502 21.98 13.60 51.03
CA ASN A 502 21.92 13.60 49.57
C ASN A 502 23.28 13.52 48.87
N THR A 503 23.44 12.64 47.89
CA THR A 503 24.21 12.86 46.64
C THR A 503 23.71 11.88 45.56
N GLY A 504 22.96 12.39 44.57
CA GLY A 504 22.44 11.59 43.46
C GLY A 504 23.49 11.37 42.37
N ILE A 505 23.82 10.10 42.12
CA ILE A 505 24.52 9.61 40.92
C ILE A 505 23.44 9.06 39.98
N VAL A 506 23.36 9.57 38.75
CA VAL A 506 22.45 9.06 37.70
C VAL A 506 23.26 8.21 36.71
N ASN A 507 22.96 6.92 36.69
CA ASN A 507 23.35 5.97 35.65
C ASN A 507 22.36 6.10 34.48
N HIS A 508 22.85 6.37 33.27
CA HIS A 508 22.03 6.38 32.06
C HIS A 508 21.96 4.97 31.44
N THR A 509 20.78 4.36 31.49
CA THR A 509 20.36 3.28 30.58
C THR A 509 19.24 3.77 29.68
N HIS A 510 19.35 3.42 28.41
CA HIS A 510 18.55 3.84 27.26
C HIS A 510 17.03 3.76 27.46
N SER A 511 16.34 4.86 27.17
CA SER A 511 14.89 4.89 26.97
C SER A 511 14.53 5.68 25.72
N ARG A 512 13.76 5.01 24.86
CA ARG A 512 13.07 5.51 23.66
C ARG A 512 12.21 6.74 24.00
N LEU A 513 12.20 7.74 23.12
CA LEU A 513 11.30 8.89 23.20
C LEU A 513 10.43 8.95 21.95
N GLY A 514 9.15 8.61 22.14
CA GLY A 514 8.03 9.01 21.28
C GLY A 514 7.48 10.36 21.74
N SER A 515 6.92 11.10 20.79
CA SER A 515 6.37 12.44 20.97
C SER A 515 5.14 12.49 21.88
N ILE A 516 5.08 13.52 22.71
CA ILE A 516 3.99 13.85 23.64
C ILE A 516 2.93 14.67 22.90
N MET A 517 1.69 14.18 22.90
CA MET A 517 0.48 14.98 22.68
C MET A 517 0.02 15.56 24.01
N SER A 518 -0.33 16.85 23.99
CA SER A 518 -0.77 17.65 25.12
C SER A 518 -2.07 17.09 25.73
N THR A 519 -2.08 16.84 27.04
CA THR A 519 -3.30 16.57 27.82
C THR A 519 -3.49 17.68 28.84
N GLY A 520 -4.66 18.32 28.81
CA GLY A 520 -5.05 19.37 29.74
C GLY A 520 -5.33 18.80 31.13
N PHE A 521 -4.90 19.54 32.15
CA PHE A 521 -5.13 19.23 33.57
C PHE A 521 -6.59 19.49 33.96
N ILE A 522 -7.22 18.51 34.62
CA ILE A 522 -8.46 18.68 35.38
C ILE A 522 -8.08 18.84 36.85
N GLN A 523 -8.48 19.97 37.45
CA GLN A 523 -8.28 20.28 38.86
C GLN A 523 -9.49 19.78 39.65
N GLY A 524 -9.26 18.89 40.62
CA GLY A 524 -10.30 18.35 41.49
C GLY A 524 -10.70 19.33 42.59
N SER A 525 -12.00 19.41 42.85
CA SER A 525 -12.56 19.94 44.10
C SER A 525 -13.76 19.09 44.53
N SER A 526 -13.78 18.78 45.82
CA SER A 526 -14.81 18.01 46.53
C SER A 526 -15.88 18.95 47.11
N ASN A 527 -17.17 18.67 46.87
CA ASN A 527 -18.18 18.41 47.91
C ASN A 527 -19.65 18.41 47.41
N THR A 528 -20.44 17.57 48.09
CA THR A 528 -21.90 17.62 48.38
C THR A 528 -22.95 17.32 47.29
N GLY A 529 -23.45 16.07 47.32
CA GLY A 529 -24.83 15.72 47.73
C GLY A 529 -26.02 16.10 46.84
N GLY A 530 -26.67 15.11 46.23
CA GLY A 530 -28.03 15.22 45.69
C GLY A 530 -28.42 14.07 44.77
N MET A 531 -29.34 13.20 45.23
CA MET A 531 -29.91 12.09 44.49
C MET A 531 -30.81 12.55 43.32
N ILE A 532 -30.91 11.74 42.24
CA ILE A 532 -32.17 11.18 41.67
C ILE A 532 -31.92 10.49 40.30
N ALA A 533 -32.36 9.23 40.25
CA ALA A 533 -32.90 8.40 39.16
C ALA A 533 -32.25 8.32 37.75
N GLY A 534 -31.83 7.08 37.41
CA GLY A 534 -32.39 6.33 36.29
C GLY A 534 -31.67 6.35 34.94
N SER A 535 -30.74 5.42 34.71
CA SER A 535 -30.51 4.87 33.36
C SER A 535 -29.93 3.45 33.39
N SER A 536 -30.57 2.57 32.63
CA SER A 536 -30.27 1.15 32.51
C SER A 536 -29.00 0.93 31.67
N HIS A 537 -28.10 0.09 32.19
CA HIS A 537 -26.92 -0.41 31.49
C HIS A 537 -27.28 -1.30 30.28
N TYR A 538 -26.58 -1.11 29.15
CA TYR A 538 -26.47 -2.10 28.08
C TYR A 538 -25.09 -2.77 28.11
N PRO A 539 -24.98 -4.10 27.89
CA PRO A 539 -23.71 -4.82 27.96
C PRO A 539 -22.84 -4.58 26.72
N ILE A 540 -21.54 -4.40 26.96
CA ILE A 540 -20.49 -4.34 25.94
C ILE A 540 -20.17 -5.78 25.49
N HIS A 541 -20.43 -6.09 24.22
CA HIS A 541 -19.86 -7.26 23.56
C HIS A 541 -18.60 -6.84 22.79
N SER A 542 -17.46 -7.31 23.24
CA SER A 542 -16.16 -7.15 22.58
C SER A 542 -15.99 -8.18 21.46
N GLN A 543 -16.05 -7.73 20.22
CA GLN A 543 -15.43 -8.43 19.09
C GLN A 543 -14.52 -7.44 18.36
N PHE A 544 -13.22 -7.57 18.62
CA PHE A 544 -12.15 -6.92 17.89
C PHE A 544 -11.91 -7.69 16.57
N THR A 545 -12.23 -7.08 15.43
CA THR A 545 -11.65 -7.44 14.13
C THR A 545 -10.57 -6.41 13.81
N MET A 546 -9.31 -6.82 13.90
CA MET A 546 -8.11 -6.05 13.55
C MET A 546 -7.76 -6.31 12.08
N GLY A 547 -7.69 -5.26 11.25
CA GLY A 547 -7.18 -5.35 9.89
C GLY A 547 -7.59 -4.16 9.01
N GLY A 548 -6.88 -3.04 9.11
CA GLY A 548 -6.98 -1.92 8.17
C GLY A 548 -5.80 -0.95 8.36
N PRO A 549 -5.12 -0.50 7.29
CA PRO A 549 -4.08 0.52 7.39
C PRO A 549 -4.68 1.92 7.65
N ALA A 550 -3.86 2.82 8.21
CA ALA A 550 -4.26 4.08 8.82
C ALA A 550 -5.11 4.99 7.89
N ILE A 551 -6.31 5.33 8.37
CA ILE A 551 -7.29 6.19 7.70
C ILE A 551 -7.14 7.63 8.22
N SER A 552 -7.25 8.59 7.30
CA SER A 552 -7.52 10.00 7.57
C SER A 552 -8.75 10.14 8.47
N MET A 553 -8.62 10.89 9.56
CA MET A 553 -9.69 11.12 10.54
C MET A 553 -10.74 12.07 9.95
N ALA A 554 -11.83 11.51 9.41
CA ALA A 554 -13.10 12.21 9.27
C ALA A 554 -14.23 11.21 9.54
N SER A 555 -14.81 11.28 10.74
CA SER A 555 -16.00 10.51 11.12
C SER A 555 -17.24 11.02 10.35
N PRO A 556 -18.09 10.15 9.80
CA PRO A 556 -19.40 10.59 9.32
C PRO A 556 -20.34 10.78 10.52
N MET A 557 -20.81 12.01 10.75
CA MET A 557 -21.98 12.25 11.59
C MET A 557 -23.22 11.72 10.85
N SER A 558 -23.93 10.78 11.47
CA SER A 558 -25.26 10.34 11.04
C SER A 558 -26.26 11.47 11.25
N ILE A 559 -26.76 12.06 10.17
CA ILE A 559 -27.92 12.96 10.20
C ILE A 559 -29.14 12.12 9.83
N SER A 560 -30.15 12.12 10.71
CA SER A 560 -31.44 11.47 10.50
C SER A 560 -32.17 12.10 9.32
N THR A 561 -32.55 11.27 8.34
CA THR A 561 -33.45 11.63 7.25
C THR A 561 -34.86 11.81 7.79
N ASN A 562 -35.32 13.05 7.92
CA ASN A 562 -36.74 13.34 8.07
C ASN A 562 -37.42 13.26 6.69
N THR A 563 -38.24 12.23 6.51
CA THR A 563 -39.13 12.04 5.37
C THR A 563 -40.24 13.09 5.41
N MET A 564 -40.23 14.06 4.48
CA MET A 564 -41.38 14.94 4.24
C MET A 564 -42.32 14.25 3.25
N HIS A 565 -43.49 13.83 3.74
CA HIS A 565 -44.62 13.40 2.94
C HIS A 565 -45.20 14.60 2.16
N TYR A 566 -45.24 14.49 0.83
CA TYR A 566 -46.18 15.28 0.03
C TYR A 566 -47.55 14.60 0.08
N GLY A 567 -48.52 15.22 0.75
CA GLY A 567 -49.93 14.90 0.66
C GLY A 567 -50.62 15.88 -0.28
N SER A 568 -51.36 15.31 -1.25
CA SER A 568 -52.44 15.87 -2.10
C SER A 568 -52.47 17.37 -2.39
#